data_AF-A0A358U5N4-F1
#
_entry.id   AF-A0A358U5N4-F1
#
_cell.length_a   1.000
_cell.length_b   1.000
_cell.length_c   1.000
_cell.angle_alpha   90.00
_cell.angle_beta   90.00
_cell.angle_gamma   90.00
#
_symmetry.space_group_name_H-M   'P 1'
#
loop_
_entity.id
_entity.type
_entity.pdbx_description
1 polymer ?
#
loop_
_entity_poly.entity_id
_entity_poly.type
_entity_poly.pdbx_seq_one_letter_code
_entity_poly.pdbx_strand_id
1 'polypeptide(L)'
;MELREFLFEPLKDRSYSFAIRTQENGILSGVARVKELAIDLGLEVISLAEEGSLLIPGAVVFSARGDAEMVTRAEETLMGAIGKPSGVATAAADVVKKASPVKVVCGAWKKIGQATKGELRQAVITGGAGLRMSEQPFVYLDKNYIRMFGGVTAAVAQAKLFDPDRLVVAQLRGEGQGIVEEARSAVQAGAGILMVDTGILEDLKAVMSTAIADGWRKSVQLAFAGGVSAEELADIVALGPDIIDVGRAILDAPLLDFSLDVEGGDR
;
A
#
# COMPACT_ATOMS: atom_id res chain seq x y z
N MET A 1 -28.06 3.66 -33.65
CA MET A 1 -28.51 2.77 -32.59
C MET A 1 -27.32 1.94 -32.21
N GLU A 2 -26.79 2.20 -31.02
CA GLU A 2 -25.71 1.40 -30.44
C GLU A 2 -26.22 -0.05 -30.23
N LEU A 3 -25.33 -1.05 -30.32
CA LEU A 3 -25.73 -2.46 -30.20
C LEU A 3 -26.46 -2.75 -28.88
N ARG A 4 -26.05 -2.10 -27.78
CA ARG A 4 -26.68 -2.25 -26.45
C ARG A 4 -28.11 -1.71 -26.45
N GLU A 5 -28.36 -0.53 -27.03
CA GLU A 5 -29.71 0.03 -27.13
C GLU A 5 -30.67 -0.92 -27.85
N PHE A 6 -30.22 -1.51 -28.97
CA PHE A 6 -31.04 -2.49 -29.70
C PHE A 6 -31.34 -3.75 -28.89
N LEU A 7 -30.33 -4.28 -28.19
CA LEU A 7 -30.49 -5.48 -27.35
C LEU A 7 -31.38 -5.22 -26.13
N PHE A 8 -31.38 -4.01 -25.59
CA PHE A 8 -32.13 -3.64 -24.40
C PHE A 8 -33.51 -3.04 -24.69
N GLU A 9 -33.86 -2.75 -25.94
CA GLU A 9 -35.20 -2.25 -26.30
C GLU A 9 -36.35 -3.12 -25.76
N PRO A 10 -36.30 -4.47 -25.80
CA PRO A 10 -37.33 -5.32 -25.20
C PRO A 10 -37.41 -5.25 -23.67
N LEU A 11 -36.43 -4.60 -23.02
CA LEU A 11 -36.25 -4.55 -21.56
C LEU A 11 -36.42 -3.12 -20.99
N LYS A 12 -36.77 -2.12 -21.80
CA LYS A 12 -36.64 -0.69 -21.48
C LYS A 12 -37.45 -0.14 -20.30
N ASP A 13 -38.35 -0.94 -19.74
CA ASP A 13 -39.18 -0.59 -18.57
C ASP A 13 -39.00 -1.59 -17.41
N ARG A 14 -37.96 -2.44 -17.46
CA ARG A 14 -37.68 -3.46 -16.44
C ARG A 14 -36.54 -3.02 -15.54
N SER A 15 -36.72 -3.24 -14.24
CA SER A 15 -35.65 -3.12 -13.24
C SER A 15 -35.12 -4.48 -12.85
N TYR A 16 -33.82 -4.56 -12.57
CA TYR A 16 -33.13 -5.77 -12.18
C TYR A 16 -32.39 -5.55 -10.86
N SER A 17 -32.50 -6.52 -9.96
CA SER A 17 -31.65 -6.59 -8.77
C SER A 17 -30.40 -7.39 -9.11
N PHE A 18 -29.24 -6.93 -8.64
CA PHE A 18 -27.98 -7.63 -8.80
C PHE A 18 -27.13 -7.52 -7.53
N ALA A 19 -26.17 -8.44 -7.41
CA ALA A 19 -25.21 -8.46 -6.33
C ALA A 19 -23.80 -8.63 -6.86
N ILE A 20 -22.85 -7.99 -6.18
CA ILE A 20 -21.42 -8.21 -6.36
C ILE A 20 -20.93 -9.11 -5.21
N ARG A 21 -20.25 -10.20 -5.56
CA ARG A 21 -19.74 -11.19 -4.61
C ARG A 21 -18.25 -11.43 -4.79
N THR A 22 -17.53 -11.56 -3.69
CA THR A 22 -16.11 -11.97 -3.73
C THR A 22 -16.00 -13.45 -4.06
N GLN A 23 -15.01 -13.83 -4.87
CA GLN A 23 -14.69 -15.23 -5.16
C GLN A 23 -13.59 -15.78 -4.27
N GLU A 24 -12.92 -14.90 -3.52
CA GLU A 24 -11.72 -15.21 -2.75
C GLU A 24 -11.81 -14.68 -1.32
N ASN A 25 -10.89 -15.16 -0.47
CA ASN A 25 -10.68 -14.58 0.85
C ASN A 25 -9.89 -13.28 0.73
N GLY A 26 -10.23 -12.26 1.51
CA GLY A 26 -9.48 -11.01 1.46
C GLY A 26 -10.01 -9.92 2.39
N ILE A 27 -9.61 -8.70 2.10
CA ILE A 27 -10.06 -7.49 2.78
C ILE A 27 -10.68 -6.56 1.76
N LEU A 28 -11.92 -6.15 2.01
CA LEU A 28 -12.62 -5.21 1.15
C LEU A 28 -11.97 -3.83 1.22
N SER A 29 -11.65 -3.26 0.07
CA SER A 29 -11.25 -1.86 -0.05
C SER A 29 -11.79 -1.22 -1.32
N GLY A 30 -11.96 0.11 -1.29
CA GLY A 30 -12.50 0.89 -2.41
C GLY A 30 -13.97 1.27 -2.24
N VAL A 31 -14.52 1.10 -1.03
CA VAL A 31 -15.96 1.29 -0.74
C VAL A 31 -16.43 2.70 -1.05
N ALA A 32 -15.63 3.71 -0.72
CA ALA A 32 -15.95 5.10 -1.03
C ALA A 32 -16.10 5.34 -2.55
N ARG A 33 -15.21 4.75 -3.36
CA ARG A 33 -15.25 4.91 -4.81
C ARG A 33 -16.44 4.21 -5.45
N VAL A 34 -16.79 3.01 -4.96
CA VAL A 34 -18.01 2.30 -5.38
C VAL A 34 -19.24 3.13 -5.12
N LYS A 35 -19.32 3.73 -3.93
CA LYS A 35 -20.47 4.55 -3.55
C LYS A 35 -20.65 5.73 -4.48
N GLU A 36 -19.56 6.44 -4.81
CA GLU A 36 -19.58 7.54 -5.79
C GLU A 36 -20.04 7.06 -7.17
N LEU A 37 -19.43 6.00 -7.69
CA LEU A 37 -19.75 5.46 -9.02
C LEU A 37 -21.20 4.94 -9.10
N ALA A 38 -21.71 4.32 -8.04
CA ALA A 38 -23.08 3.85 -7.98
C ALA A 38 -24.09 5.01 -8.04
N ILE A 39 -23.77 6.14 -7.38
CA ILE A 39 -24.57 7.38 -7.47
C ILE A 39 -24.50 7.96 -8.88
N ASP A 40 -23.32 8.03 -9.49
CA ASP A 40 -23.13 8.55 -10.84
C ASP A 40 -23.88 7.72 -11.90
N LEU A 41 -24.03 6.42 -11.67
CA LEU A 41 -24.82 5.51 -12.50
C LEU A 41 -26.33 5.58 -12.24
N GLY A 42 -26.78 6.25 -11.18
CA GLY A 42 -28.19 6.32 -10.81
C GLY A 42 -28.75 5.02 -10.21
N LEU A 43 -27.89 4.15 -9.66
CA LEU A 43 -28.31 2.89 -9.06
C LEU A 43 -29.08 3.10 -7.75
N GLU A 44 -30.14 2.31 -7.54
CA GLU A 44 -30.79 2.18 -6.24
C GLU A 44 -29.97 1.20 -5.39
N VAL A 45 -29.04 1.73 -4.59
CA VAL A 45 -28.18 0.91 -3.71
C VAL A 45 -29.01 0.28 -2.59
N ILE A 46 -29.01 -1.05 -2.53
CA ILE A 46 -29.68 -1.83 -1.47
C ILE A 46 -28.71 -2.05 -0.30
N SER A 47 -27.47 -2.46 -0.60
CA SER A 47 -26.45 -2.70 0.42
C SER A 47 -25.04 -2.47 -0.12
N LEU A 48 -24.14 -2.10 0.78
CA LEU A 48 -22.71 -1.95 0.52
C LEU A 48 -21.96 -2.28 1.82
N ALA A 49 -21.02 -3.22 1.74
CA ALA A 49 -20.21 -3.63 2.88
C ALA A 49 -19.22 -2.54 3.32
N GLU A 50 -18.78 -2.60 4.56
CA GLU A 50 -17.89 -1.60 5.15
C GLU A 50 -16.44 -1.78 4.70
N GLU A 51 -15.71 -0.66 4.58
CA GLU A 51 -14.26 -0.65 4.28
C GLU A 51 -13.50 -1.45 5.34
N GLY A 52 -12.62 -2.36 4.92
CA GLY A 52 -11.88 -3.24 5.82
C GLY A 52 -12.60 -4.52 6.23
N SER A 53 -13.80 -4.77 5.72
CA SER A 53 -14.52 -6.04 5.96
C SER A 53 -13.68 -7.24 5.53
N LEU A 54 -13.64 -8.27 6.37
CA LEU A 54 -13.08 -9.57 5.99
C LEU A 54 -14.01 -10.26 5.01
N LEU A 55 -13.45 -10.72 3.90
CA LEU A 55 -14.16 -11.37 2.81
C LEU A 55 -13.89 -12.87 2.82
N ILE A 56 -14.95 -13.63 2.57
CA ILE A 56 -14.91 -15.08 2.28
C ILE A 56 -15.65 -15.34 0.97
N PRO A 57 -15.30 -16.37 0.19
CA PRO A 57 -15.96 -16.67 -1.08
C PRO A 57 -17.48 -16.71 -0.97
N GLY A 58 -18.16 -16.02 -1.90
CA GLY A 58 -19.62 -15.88 -1.97
C GLY A 58 -20.21 -14.74 -1.15
N ALA A 59 -19.42 -14.05 -0.31
CA ALA A 59 -19.90 -12.90 0.47
C ALA A 59 -20.33 -11.75 -0.44
N VAL A 60 -21.53 -11.21 -0.18
CA VAL A 60 -22.05 -10.02 -0.87
C VAL A 60 -21.30 -8.79 -0.36
N VAL A 61 -20.71 -8.03 -1.28
CA VAL A 61 -20.05 -6.75 -0.95
C VAL A 61 -20.86 -5.54 -1.39
N PHE A 62 -21.71 -5.70 -2.40
CA PHE A 62 -22.58 -4.65 -2.90
C PHE A 62 -23.83 -5.28 -3.51
N SER A 63 -24.99 -4.65 -3.34
CA SER A 63 -26.20 -4.99 -4.09
C SER A 63 -26.99 -3.74 -4.42
N ALA A 64 -27.63 -3.74 -5.58
CA ALA A 64 -28.40 -2.61 -6.07
C ALA A 64 -29.47 -3.03 -7.07
N ARG A 65 -30.30 -2.06 -7.45
CA ARG A 65 -31.23 -2.15 -8.58
C ARG A 65 -30.93 -1.12 -9.64
N GLY A 66 -31.21 -1.48 -10.89
CA GLY A 66 -31.11 -0.61 -12.06
C GLY A 66 -31.72 -1.27 -13.29
N ASP A 67 -31.86 -0.51 -14.37
CA ASP A 67 -32.24 -1.07 -15.67
C ASP A 67 -31.09 -1.90 -16.30
N ALA A 68 -31.36 -2.53 -17.44
CA ALA A 68 -30.36 -3.39 -18.10
C ALA A 68 -29.07 -2.65 -18.48
N GLU A 69 -29.14 -1.36 -18.84
CA GLU A 69 -27.96 -0.56 -19.17
C GLU A 69 -27.15 -0.24 -17.91
N MET A 70 -27.82 0.19 -16.85
CA MET A 70 -27.20 0.47 -15.56
C MET A 70 -26.48 -0.75 -14.99
N VAL A 71 -27.10 -1.93 -15.04
CA VAL A 71 -26.48 -3.18 -14.55
C VAL A 71 -25.20 -3.51 -15.32
N THR A 72 -25.24 -3.47 -16.66
CA THR A 72 -24.05 -3.79 -17.47
C THR A 72 -22.94 -2.75 -17.33
N ARG A 73 -23.28 -1.47 -17.17
CA ARG A 73 -22.31 -0.42 -16.83
C ARG A 73 -21.75 -0.57 -15.43
N ALA A 74 -22.56 -1.03 -14.46
CA ALA A 74 -22.10 -1.30 -13.11
C ALA A 74 -21.02 -2.39 -13.09
N GLU A 75 -21.18 -3.46 -13.88
CA GLU A 75 -20.16 -4.51 -14.03
C GLU A 75 -18.82 -3.92 -14.53
N GLU A 76 -18.85 -3.12 -15.59
CA GLU A 76 -17.64 -2.54 -16.19
C GLU A 76 -16.93 -1.53 -15.27
N THR A 77 -17.68 -0.82 -14.42
CA THR A 77 -17.16 0.32 -13.65
C THR A 77 -16.87 -0.01 -12.19
N LEU A 78 -17.75 -0.76 -11.52
CA LEU A 78 -17.61 -1.05 -10.09
C LEU A 78 -16.55 -2.13 -9.85
N MET A 79 -16.38 -3.07 -10.79
CA MET A 79 -15.47 -4.20 -10.58
C MET A 79 -14.01 -3.78 -10.49
N GLY A 80 -13.55 -2.89 -11.38
CA GLY A 80 -12.21 -2.32 -11.29
C GLY A 80 -12.00 -1.48 -10.04
N ALA A 81 -13.06 -0.81 -9.55
CA ALA A 81 -13.00 0.08 -8.40
C ALA A 81 -12.81 -0.66 -7.07
N ILE A 82 -13.27 -1.92 -6.95
CA ILE A 82 -13.07 -2.74 -5.74
C ILE A 82 -11.96 -3.77 -5.87
N GLY A 83 -11.78 -4.36 -7.06
CA GLY A 83 -10.87 -5.48 -7.26
C GLY A 83 -9.45 -5.14 -6.87
N LYS A 84 -8.90 -4.09 -7.50
CA LYS A 84 -7.50 -3.71 -7.29
C LYS A 84 -7.22 -3.17 -5.87
N PRO A 85 -8.02 -2.26 -5.30
CA PRO A 85 -7.83 -1.84 -3.91
C PRO A 85 -7.95 -3.00 -2.91
N SER A 86 -8.94 -3.89 -3.07
CA SER A 86 -9.10 -5.05 -2.17
C SER A 86 -7.91 -6.01 -2.23
N GLY A 87 -7.36 -6.24 -3.42
CA GLY A 87 -6.12 -7.01 -3.58
C GLY A 87 -4.93 -6.40 -2.83
N VAL A 88 -4.77 -5.08 -2.93
CA VAL A 88 -3.71 -4.34 -2.20
C VAL A 88 -3.92 -4.36 -0.68
N ALA A 89 -5.15 -4.17 -0.20
CA ALA A 89 -5.46 -4.24 1.22
C ALA A 89 -5.21 -5.65 1.79
N THR A 90 -5.57 -6.68 1.04
CA THR A 90 -5.33 -8.09 1.38
C THR A 90 -3.83 -8.38 1.49
N ALA A 91 -3.04 -7.96 0.50
CA ALA A 91 -1.60 -8.15 0.52
C ALA A 91 -0.92 -7.37 1.66
N ALA A 92 -1.36 -6.14 1.93
CA ALA A 92 -0.85 -5.36 3.06
C ALA A 92 -1.10 -6.07 4.40
N ALA A 93 -2.29 -6.62 4.62
CA ALA A 93 -2.60 -7.34 5.86
C ALA A 93 -1.81 -8.64 6.01
N ASP A 94 -1.59 -9.37 4.92
CA ASP A 94 -0.74 -10.57 4.94
C ASP A 94 0.71 -10.22 5.33
N VAL A 95 1.27 -9.16 4.72
CA VAL A 95 2.62 -8.68 5.04
C VAL A 95 2.71 -8.21 6.50
N VAL A 96 1.75 -7.41 6.98
CA VAL A 96 1.71 -6.92 8.37
C VAL A 96 1.66 -8.09 9.35
N LYS A 97 0.82 -9.08 9.07
CA LYS A 97 0.69 -10.28 9.90
C LYS A 97 2.00 -11.07 9.97
N LYS A 98 2.66 -11.27 8.82
CA LYS A 98 3.94 -12.00 8.72
C LYS A 98 5.11 -11.23 9.34
N ALA A 99 5.09 -9.90 9.29
CA ALA A 99 6.14 -9.03 9.80
C ALA A 99 6.02 -8.74 11.31
N SER A 100 4.88 -9.07 11.94
CA SER A 100 4.62 -8.77 13.35
C SER A 100 5.73 -9.34 14.27
N PRO A 101 6.27 -8.54 15.22
CA PRO A 101 5.78 -7.23 15.67
C PRO A 101 6.42 -6.00 14.99
N VAL A 102 7.16 -6.17 13.89
CA VAL A 102 7.87 -5.07 13.22
C VAL A 102 6.88 -4.16 12.48
N LYS A 103 7.12 -2.84 12.53
CA LYS A 103 6.27 -1.87 11.82
C LYS A 103 6.45 -2.03 10.31
N VAL A 104 5.35 -2.30 9.59
CA VAL A 104 5.35 -2.30 8.13
C VAL A 104 4.90 -0.95 7.60
N VAL A 105 5.61 -0.45 6.59
CA VAL A 105 5.20 0.72 5.82
C VAL A 105 5.28 0.42 4.32
N CYS A 106 4.58 1.22 3.52
CA CYS A 106 4.69 1.18 2.07
C CYS A 106 5.14 2.56 1.55
N GLY A 107 6.37 2.66 1.04
CA GLY A 107 7.01 3.91 0.59
C GLY A 107 7.08 4.10 -0.93
N ALA A 108 6.66 3.11 -1.73
CA ALA A 108 6.90 3.08 -3.18
C ALA A 108 5.96 3.98 -4.04
N TRP A 109 5.38 5.03 -3.46
CA TRP A 109 4.36 5.89 -4.08
C TRP A 109 4.81 6.63 -5.34
N LYS A 110 6.11 6.87 -5.54
CA LYS A 110 6.62 7.51 -6.76
C LYS A 110 6.41 6.69 -8.03
N LYS A 111 6.13 5.38 -7.88
CA LYS A 111 5.86 4.45 -8.98
C LYS A 111 4.37 4.39 -9.37
N ILE A 112 3.49 4.99 -8.56
CA ILE A 112 2.05 4.92 -8.74
C ILE A 112 1.55 6.19 -9.43
N GLY A 113 0.74 6.02 -10.48
CA GLY A 113 0.10 7.11 -11.21
C GLY A 113 -0.79 7.96 -10.29
N GLN A 114 -0.86 9.27 -10.54
CA GLN A 114 -1.57 10.19 -9.64
C GLN A 114 -3.06 9.86 -9.50
N ALA A 115 -3.71 9.41 -10.58
CA ALA A 115 -5.14 9.10 -10.61
C ALA A 115 -5.54 7.98 -9.62
N THR A 116 -4.71 6.93 -9.48
CA THR A 116 -5.01 5.76 -8.63
C THR A 116 -4.35 5.83 -7.25
N LYS A 117 -3.48 6.81 -7.02
CA LYS A 117 -2.65 6.89 -5.80
C LYS A 117 -3.47 7.04 -4.52
N GLY A 118 -4.57 7.80 -4.57
CA GLY A 118 -5.44 8.00 -3.41
C GLY A 118 -6.07 6.69 -2.94
N GLU A 119 -6.67 5.95 -3.88
CA GLU A 119 -7.31 4.66 -3.65
C GLU A 119 -6.32 3.63 -3.12
N LEU A 120 -5.13 3.51 -3.73
CA LEU A 120 -4.12 2.56 -3.26
C LEU A 120 -3.54 2.92 -1.89
N ARG A 121 -3.44 4.21 -1.54
CA ARG A 121 -3.06 4.63 -0.18
C ARG A 121 -4.10 4.21 0.85
N GLN A 122 -5.37 4.40 0.53
CA GLN A 122 -6.44 3.96 1.40
C GLN A 122 -6.40 2.44 1.59
N ALA A 123 -6.23 1.67 0.51
CA ALA A 123 -6.10 0.21 0.58
C ALA A 123 -4.94 -0.25 1.47
N VAL A 124 -3.76 0.38 1.36
CA VAL A 124 -2.61 0.09 2.22
C VAL A 124 -2.93 0.32 3.71
N ILE A 125 -3.62 1.41 4.03
CA ILE A 125 -4.06 1.72 5.40
C ILE A 125 -5.11 0.71 5.86
N THR A 126 -6.09 0.38 5.01
CA THR A 126 -7.14 -0.60 5.31
C THR A 126 -6.55 -1.97 5.63
N GLY A 127 -5.46 -2.37 4.95
CA GLY A 127 -4.70 -3.58 5.27
C GLY A 127 -3.78 -3.46 6.50
N GLY A 128 -3.74 -2.32 7.18
CA GLY A 128 -2.97 -2.11 8.41
C GLY A 128 -1.51 -1.70 8.23
N ALA A 129 -1.04 -1.50 6.99
CA ALA A 129 0.32 -1.02 6.74
C ALA A 129 0.38 0.52 6.79
N GLY A 130 1.48 1.07 7.30
CA GLY A 130 1.66 2.52 7.39
C GLY A 130 2.04 3.17 6.05
N LEU A 131 1.64 4.42 5.84
CA LEU A 131 2.14 5.22 4.70
C LEU A 131 3.48 5.90 4.99
N ARG A 132 3.87 5.97 6.27
CA ARG A 132 4.99 6.77 6.76
C ARG A 132 5.80 6.01 7.79
N MET A 133 7.12 6.15 7.70
CA MET A 133 8.08 5.56 8.66
C MET A 133 7.90 6.13 10.07
N SER A 134 7.60 7.43 10.18
CA SER A 134 7.34 8.11 11.44
C SER A 134 6.10 9.00 11.35
N GLU A 135 5.38 9.11 12.47
CA GLU A 135 4.27 10.05 12.64
C GLU A 135 4.77 11.49 12.81
N GLN A 136 5.95 11.65 13.42
CA GLN A 136 6.62 12.94 13.51
C GLN A 136 7.02 13.38 12.09
N PRO A 137 6.89 14.66 11.72
CA PRO A 137 7.31 15.08 10.40
C PRO A 137 8.83 14.96 10.27
N PHE A 138 9.29 14.45 9.12
CA PHE A 138 10.68 14.09 8.87
C PHE A 138 11.12 14.55 7.49
N VAL A 139 12.44 14.74 7.33
CA VAL A 139 13.07 14.88 6.02
C VAL A 139 13.51 13.50 5.55
N TYR A 140 13.13 13.13 4.33
CA TYR A 140 13.57 11.90 3.69
C TYR A 140 14.70 12.20 2.70
N LEU A 141 15.90 11.74 3.01
CA LEU A 141 17.06 11.85 2.14
C LEU A 141 17.21 10.54 1.36
N ASP A 142 16.69 10.55 0.13
CA ASP A 142 16.85 9.41 -0.78
C ASP A 142 18.29 9.37 -1.35
N LYS A 143 18.63 8.26 -2.02
CA LYS A 143 19.95 8.02 -2.60
C LYS A 143 20.40 9.11 -3.57
N ASN A 144 19.48 9.76 -4.28
CA ASN A 144 19.83 10.83 -5.20
C ASN A 144 20.19 12.10 -4.44
N TYR A 145 19.49 12.44 -3.36
CA TYR A 145 19.91 13.55 -2.49
C TYR A 145 21.30 13.30 -1.93
N ILE A 146 21.53 12.11 -1.36
CA ILE A 146 22.82 11.73 -0.79
C ILE A 146 23.95 11.84 -1.84
N ARG A 147 23.72 11.34 -3.07
CA ARG A 147 24.67 11.45 -4.18
C ARG A 147 24.93 12.90 -4.59
N MET A 148 23.89 13.75 -4.69
CA MET A 148 24.04 15.16 -5.09
C MET A 148 24.85 15.98 -4.07
N PHE A 149 24.76 15.65 -2.79
CA PHE A 149 25.59 16.26 -1.72
C PHE A 149 26.98 15.63 -1.60
N GLY A 150 27.28 14.58 -2.37
CA GLY A 150 28.58 13.88 -2.32
C GLY A 150 28.75 12.96 -1.11
N GLY A 151 27.67 12.62 -0.39
CA GLY A 151 27.70 11.71 0.75
C GLY A 151 26.64 12.00 1.82
N VAL A 152 26.38 11.02 2.68
CA VAL A 152 25.31 11.08 3.68
C VAL A 152 25.57 12.16 4.74
N THR A 153 26.84 12.37 5.12
CA THR A 153 27.21 13.39 6.11
C THR A 153 26.79 14.78 5.67
N ALA A 154 27.14 15.17 4.43
CA ALA A 154 26.81 16.49 3.89
C ALA A 154 25.29 16.66 3.71
N ALA A 155 24.60 15.62 3.23
CA ALA A 155 23.15 15.66 3.05
C ALA A 155 22.39 15.84 4.38
N VAL A 156 22.75 15.06 5.41
CA VAL A 156 22.12 15.14 6.74
C VAL A 156 22.44 16.47 7.41
N ALA A 157 23.69 16.94 7.35
CA ALA A 157 24.08 18.23 7.90
C ALA A 157 23.27 19.37 7.28
N GLN A 158 23.09 19.36 5.96
CA GLN A 158 22.27 20.37 5.27
C GLN A 158 20.80 20.31 5.70
N ALA A 159 20.23 19.13 5.88
CA ALA A 159 18.86 18.98 6.38
C ALA A 159 18.68 19.54 7.80
N LYS A 160 19.69 19.35 8.66
CA LYS A 160 19.71 19.87 10.04
C LYS A 160 19.82 21.39 10.15
N LEU A 161 20.33 22.08 9.12
CA LEU A 161 20.34 23.55 9.09
C LEU A 161 18.95 24.15 8.94
N PHE A 162 18.02 23.44 8.31
CA PHE A 162 16.63 23.91 8.15
C PHE A 162 15.87 23.84 9.48
N ASP A 163 16.02 22.73 10.19
CA ASP A 163 15.36 22.47 11.47
C ASP A 163 16.16 21.41 12.24
N PRO A 164 16.93 21.82 13.28
CA PRO A 164 17.81 20.92 14.03
C PRO A 164 17.09 19.75 14.70
N ASP A 165 15.84 19.96 15.12
CA ASP A 165 15.03 18.97 15.82
C ASP A 165 14.25 18.06 14.86
N ARG A 166 14.23 18.39 13.56
CA ARG A 166 13.57 17.57 12.55
C ARG A 166 14.20 16.19 12.49
N LEU A 167 13.35 15.16 12.52
CA LEU A 167 13.78 13.80 12.25
C LEU A 167 14.29 13.69 10.82
N VAL A 168 15.49 13.12 10.66
CA VAL A 168 16.08 12.84 9.34
C VAL A 168 16.10 11.34 9.12
N VAL A 169 15.55 10.91 7.99
CA VAL A 169 15.61 9.53 7.50
C VAL A 169 16.64 9.49 6.38
N ALA A 170 17.70 8.70 6.55
CA ALA A 170 18.75 8.53 5.55
C ALA A 170 18.61 7.17 4.85
N GLN A 171 18.46 7.17 3.52
CA GLN A 171 18.48 5.95 2.71
C GLN A 171 19.92 5.53 2.43
N LEU A 172 20.34 4.42 3.04
CA LEU A 172 21.68 3.87 2.89
C LEU A 172 21.71 2.81 1.79
N ARG A 173 22.75 2.85 0.96
CA ARG A 173 22.91 1.96 -0.20
C ARG A 173 24.30 1.32 -0.28
N GLY A 174 25.25 1.70 0.58
CA GLY A 174 26.64 1.29 0.48
C GLY A 174 27.32 1.81 -0.79
N GLU A 175 26.82 2.91 -1.34
CA GLU A 175 27.33 3.49 -2.58
C GLU A 175 28.37 4.57 -2.25
N GLY A 176 29.61 4.38 -2.71
CA GLY A 176 30.73 5.29 -2.44
C GLY A 176 31.52 4.97 -1.17
N GLN A 177 30.92 4.29 -0.20
CA GLN A 177 31.59 3.69 0.95
C GLN A 177 30.83 2.46 1.47
N GLY A 178 31.46 1.61 2.28
CA GLY A 178 30.81 0.42 2.83
C GLY A 178 29.59 0.78 3.69
N ILE A 179 28.56 -0.08 3.67
CA ILE A 179 27.26 0.19 4.31
C ILE A 179 27.37 0.53 5.81
N VAL A 180 28.30 -0.12 6.51
CA VAL A 180 28.57 0.13 7.93
C VAL A 180 29.14 1.54 8.16
N GLU A 181 30.07 1.98 7.32
CA GLU A 181 30.65 3.32 7.42
C GLU A 181 29.65 4.39 7.00
N GLU A 182 28.79 4.11 6.01
CA GLU A 182 27.64 4.95 5.66
C GLU A 182 26.68 5.12 6.84
N ALA A 183 26.33 4.03 7.51
CA ALA A 183 25.49 4.06 8.71
C ALA A 183 26.12 4.92 9.82
N ARG A 184 27.40 4.71 10.15
CA ARG A 184 28.12 5.51 11.15
C ARG A 184 28.11 7.00 10.81
N SER A 185 28.41 7.32 9.55
CA SER A 185 28.43 8.70 9.05
C SER A 185 27.06 9.36 9.19
N ALA A 186 25.99 8.64 8.87
CA ALA A 186 24.62 9.12 9.01
C ALA A 186 24.24 9.40 10.47
N VAL A 187 24.59 8.49 11.39
CA VAL A 187 24.34 8.66 12.83
C VAL A 187 25.10 9.85 13.38
N GLN A 188 26.40 9.97 13.06
CA GLN A 188 27.25 11.08 13.50
C GLN A 188 26.72 12.44 12.99
N ALA A 189 26.16 12.47 11.78
CA ALA A 189 25.54 13.67 11.23
C ALA A 189 24.14 13.99 11.81
N GLY A 190 23.55 13.07 12.58
CA GLY A 190 22.27 13.28 13.27
C GLY A 190 21.05 12.68 12.59
N ALA A 191 21.20 11.65 11.76
CA ALA A 191 20.07 10.87 11.26
C ALA A 191 19.41 10.07 12.39
N GLY A 192 18.08 10.10 12.45
CA GLY A 192 17.30 9.39 13.48
C GLY A 192 16.68 8.07 12.98
N ILE A 193 16.58 7.89 11.66
CA ILE A 193 16.22 6.61 11.05
C ILE A 193 17.22 6.29 9.94
N LEU A 194 17.79 5.09 9.97
CA LEU A 194 18.63 4.56 8.89
C LEU A 194 17.83 3.53 8.10
N MET A 195 17.59 3.82 6.82
CA MET A 195 16.91 2.90 5.92
C MET A 195 17.96 2.15 5.09
N VAL A 196 18.28 0.93 5.50
CA VAL A 196 19.14 0.02 4.73
C VAL A 196 18.34 -0.48 3.54
N ASP A 197 18.55 0.13 2.37
CA ASP A 197 17.79 -0.13 1.15
C ASP A 197 18.63 -0.90 0.13
N THR A 198 19.37 -1.91 0.58
CA THR A 198 20.23 -2.71 -0.30
C THR A 198 19.52 -3.95 -0.82
N GLY A 199 18.48 -4.42 -0.14
CA GLY A 199 17.85 -5.71 -0.41
C GLY A 199 18.71 -6.91 0.02
N ILE A 200 19.78 -6.67 0.77
CA ILE A 200 20.74 -7.69 1.20
C ILE A 200 20.66 -7.83 2.72
N LEU A 201 20.32 -9.02 3.22
CA LEU A 201 20.14 -9.27 4.65
C LEU A 201 21.44 -9.12 5.44
N GLU A 202 22.58 -9.46 4.82
CA GLU A 202 23.90 -9.30 5.40
C GLU A 202 24.22 -7.85 5.73
N ASP A 203 23.76 -6.90 4.90
CA ASP A 203 23.95 -5.47 5.15
C ASP A 203 23.12 -5.02 6.36
N LEU A 204 21.86 -5.44 6.45
CA LEU A 204 21.03 -5.16 7.63
C LEU A 204 21.67 -5.74 8.90
N LYS A 205 22.14 -6.99 8.83
CA LYS A 205 22.80 -7.67 9.93
C LYS A 205 24.07 -6.95 10.36
N ALA A 206 24.87 -6.48 9.40
CA ALA A 206 26.09 -5.73 9.67
C ALA A 206 25.78 -4.40 10.36
N VAL A 207 24.83 -3.62 9.81
CA VAL A 207 24.39 -2.35 10.40
C VAL A 207 23.79 -2.54 11.79
N MET A 208 22.97 -3.57 12.01
CA MET A 208 22.41 -3.91 13.32
C MET A 208 23.50 -4.27 14.34
N SER A 209 24.47 -5.09 13.93
CA SER A 209 25.59 -5.48 14.81
C SER A 209 26.42 -4.28 15.21
N THR A 210 26.72 -3.39 14.26
CA THR A 210 27.41 -2.12 14.54
C THR A 210 26.58 -1.20 15.43
N ALA A 211 25.26 -1.13 15.24
CA ALA A 211 24.36 -0.35 16.09
C ALA A 211 24.47 -0.70 17.57
N ILE A 212 24.59 -1.99 17.85
CA ILE A 212 24.73 -2.51 19.20
C ILE A 212 26.13 -2.24 19.73
N ALA A 213 27.18 -2.56 18.95
CA ALA A 213 28.57 -2.42 19.35
C ALA A 213 28.96 -0.96 19.64
N ASP A 214 28.52 -0.03 18.80
CA ASP A 214 28.81 1.40 18.92
C ASP A 214 27.78 2.12 19.82
N GLY A 215 26.76 1.42 20.33
CA GLY A 215 25.84 1.92 21.36
C GLY A 215 24.69 2.83 20.88
N TRP A 216 24.51 3.04 19.57
CA TRP A 216 23.49 3.94 19.02
C TRP A 216 22.15 3.26 18.66
N ARG A 217 22.02 1.94 18.86
CA ARG A 217 20.74 1.20 18.61
C ARG A 217 19.54 1.75 19.39
N LYS A 218 19.76 2.38 20.55
CA LYS A 218 18.71 2.97 21.39
C LYS A 218 18.28 4.37 20.95
N SER A 219 19.11 5.07 20.19
CA SER A 219 18.89 6.46 19.77
C SER A 219 18.47 6.59 18.31
N VAL A 220 18.59 5.52 17.52
CA VAL A 220 18.35 5.50 16.08
C VAL A 220 17.51 4.29 15.73
N GLN A 221 16.49 4.50 14.90
CA GLN A 221 15.69 3.40 14.37
C GLN A 221 16.34 2.83 13.10
N LEU A 222 16.25 1.52 12.93
CA LEU A 222 16.68 0.82 11.72
C LEU A 222 15.46 0.41 10.90
N ALA A 223 15.49 0.74 9.62
CA ALA A 223 14.52 0.31 8.64
C ALA A 223 15.20 -0.53 7.55
N PHE A 224 14.48 -1.51 7.02
CA PHE A 224 14.94 -2.33 5.90
C PHE A 224 14.04 -2.17 4.69
N ALA A 225 14.65 -2.09 3.51
CA ALA A 225 13.98 -1.97 2.23
C ALA A 225 14.81 -2.61 1.11
N GLY A 226 14.27 -2.58 -0.10
CA GLY A 226 15.00 -2.98 -1.30
C GLY A 226 14.52 -4.30 -1.87
N GLY A 227 13.29 -4.33 -2.38
CA GLY A 227 12.77 -5.54 -3.06
C GLY A 227 12.27 -6.63 -2.12
N VAL A 228 11.96 -6.29 -0.86
CA VAL A 228 11.40 -7.20 0.15
C VAL A 228 10.27 -8.05 -0.45
N SER A 229 10.48 -9.37 -0.43
CA SER A 229 9.50 -10.38 -0.81
C SER A 229 8.77 -10.94 0.41
N ALA A 230 7.68 -11.69 0.19
CA ALA A 230 6.92 -12.28 1.29
C ALA A 230 7.69 -13.45 1.95
N GLU A 231 8.55 -14.10 1.19
CA GLU A 231 9.37 -15.24 1.59
C GLU A 231 10.49 -14.83 2.56
N GLU A 232 11.04 -13.62 2.39
CA GLU A 232 12.15 -13.09 3.19
C GLU A 232 11.70 -12.46 4.51
N LEU A 233 10.40 -12.21 4.70
CA LEU A 233 9.88 -11.45 5.85
C LEU A 233 10.31 -12.08 7.19
N ALA A 234 10.30 -13.41 7.31
CA ALA A 234 10.68 -14.09 8.54
C ALA A 234 12.15 -13.83 8.90
N ASP A 235 13.05 -13.88 7.91
CA ASP A 235 14.47 -13.63 8.10
C ASP A 235 14.75 -12.16 8.42
N ILE A 236 14.03 -11.24 7.77
CA ILE A 236 14.11 -9.81 8.06
C ILE A 236 13.67 -9.53 9.50
N VAL A 237 12.54 -10.09 9.94
CA VAL A 237 12.02 -9.93 11.31
C VAL A 237 13.00 -10.49 12.33
N ALA A 238 13.62 -11.63 12.05
CA ALA A 238 14.61 -12.25 12.93
C ALA A 238 15.86 -11.36 13.15
N LEU A 239 16.19 -10.49 12.19
CA LEU A 239 17.27 -9.50 12.33
C LEU A 239 16.87 -8.29 13.21
N GLY A 240 15.59 -8.12 13.51
CA GLY A 240 15.07 -7.11 14.45
C GLY A 240 15.11 -5.64 14.01
N PRO A 241 14.88 -5.28 12.73
CA PRO A 241 14.67 -3.88 12.37
C PRO A 241 13.42 -3.33 13.06
N ASP A 242 13.34 -2.01 13.23
CA ASP A 242 12.17 -1.35 13.78
C ASP A 242 11.07 -1.19 12.71
N ILE A 243 11.47 -1.07 11.44
CA ILE A 243 10.58 -0.79 10.30
C ILE A 243 10.96 -1.66 9.09
N ILE A 244 9.98 -2.15 8.35
CA ILE A 244 10.16 -2.76 7.03
C ILE A 244 9.37 -1.93 6.02
N ASP A 245 10.03 -1.41 4.98
CA ASP A 245 9.37 -0.74 3.86
C ASP A 245 9.13 -1.73 2.72
N VAL A 246 7.87 -2.10 2.54
CA VAL A 246 7.41 -3.05 1.54
C VAL A 246 6.65 -2.32 0.45
N GLY A 247 7.29 -2.19 -0.71
CA GLY A 247 6.68 -1.55 -1.88
C GLY A 247 5.91 -2.52 -2.76
N ARG A 248 6.65 -3.26 -3.60
CA ARG A 248 6.09 -4.03 -4.72
C ARG A 248 5.14 -5.14 -4.23
N ALA A 249 5.52 -5.91 -3.21
CA ALA A 249 4.71 -7.02 -2.72
C ALA A 249 3.30 -6.60 -2.25
N ILE A 250 3.12 -5.32 -1.90
CA ILE A 250 1.82 -4.75 -1.55
C ILE A 250 1.15 -4.10 -2.78
N LEU A 251 1.82 -3.17 -3.44
CA LEU A 251 1.20 -2.34 -4.49
C LEU A 251 0.98 -3.08 -5.82
N ASP A 252 1.81 -4.06 -6.12
CA ASP A 252 1.76 -4.89 -7.34
C ASP A 252 0.89 -6.14 -7.14
N ALA A 253 0.23 -6.28 -5.99
CA ALA A 253 -0.63 -7.43 -5.69
C ALA A 253 -1.71 -7.63 -6.78
N PRO A 254 -2.04 -8.87 -7.14
CA PRO A 254 -3.20 -9.16 -7.97
C PRO A 254 -4.46 -8.49 -7.42
N LEU A 255 -5.40 -8.15 -8.30
CA LEU A 255 -6.74 -7.77 -7.85
C LEU A 255 -7.41 -8.96 -7.16
N LEU A 256 -8.32 -8.68 -6.23
CA LEU A 256 -9.19 -9.71 -5.65
C LEU A 256 -10.35 -9.97 -6.63
N ASP A 257 -10.65 -11.24 -6.91
CA ASP A 257 -11.68 -11.59 -7.88
C ASP A 257 -13.11 -11.42 -7.32
N PHE A 258 -13.99 -10.87 -8.16
CA PHE A 258 -15.38 -10.61 -7.84
C PHE A 258 -16.27 -10.94 -9.05
N SER A 259 -17.50 -11.38 -8.79
CA SER A 259 -18.55 -11.50 -9.81
C SER A 259 -19.65 -10.47 -9.59
N LEU A 260 -20.30 -10.06 -10.66
CA LEU A 260 -21.61 -9.40 -10.63
C LEU A 260 -22.64 -10.35 -11.22
N ASP A 261 -23.69 -10.65 -10.46
CA ASP A 261 -24.74 -11.57 -10.88
C ASP A 261 -26.12 -10.91 -10.73
N VAL A 262 -26.96 -11.05 -11.77
CA VAL A 262 -28.37 -10.62 -11.71
C VAL A 262 -29.17 -11.64 -10.92
N GLU A 263 -29.85 -11.19 -9.87
CA GLU A 263 -30.58 -12.06 -8.92
C GLU A 263 -32.10 -12.08 -9.17
N GLY A 264 -32.62 -11.11 -9.94
CA GLY A 264 -34.03 -11.06 -10.31
C GLY A 264 -34.38 -9.78 -11.05
N GLY A 265 -35.61 -9.69 -11.57
CA GLY A 265 -36.12 -8.47 -12.19
C GLY A 265 -37.64 -8.39 -12.16
N ASP A 266 -38.15 -7.20 -12.42
CA ASP A 266 -39.59 -6.99 -12.62
C ASP A 266 -40.06 -7.82 -13.82
N ARG A 267 -41.24 -8.44 -13.69
CA ARG A 267 -41.82 -9.30 -14.74
C ARG A 267 -42.33 -8.50 -15.93
#